data_AF-A0A523BHT4-F1
#
_entry.id   AF-A0A523BHT4-F1
#
_cell.length_a   1.000
_cell.length_b   1.000
_cell.length_c   1.000
_cell.angle_alpha   90.00
_cell.angle_beta   90.00
_cell.angle_gamma   90.00
#
_symmetry.space_group_name_H-M   'P 1'
#
loop_
_entity.id
_entity.type
_entity.pdbx_description
1 polymer ?
#
loop_
_entity_poly.entity_id
_entity_poly.type
_entity_poly.pdbx_seq_one_letter_code
_entity_poly.pdbx_strand_id
1 'polypeptide(L)'
;MTVVWTVKAVEEWCEEHGGLSSYKEAREKFGRWIHSASYESCSELRRRVEEYLESKKTEPGDLLALRMFCGAAIDTELEYNERIYNLLKEALRHIAETGDDIIIRSHAKVLIELITVAEKLKSGIVCFG
;
A
#
# COMPACT_ATOMS: atom_id res chain seq x y z
N MET A 1 -14.14 11.05 0.74
CA MET A 1 -12.71 11.31 1.01
C MET A 1 -11.93 10.14 0.44
N THR A 2 -10.81 10.40 -0.23
CA THR A 2 -10.07 9.40 -1.02
C THR A 2 -8.68 9.27 -0.44
N VAL A 3 -8.23 8.04 -0.20
CA VAL A 3 -6.86 7.75 0.21
C VAL A 3 -6.08 7.29 -1.01
N VAL A 4 -4.86 7.78 -1.16
CA VAL A 4 -3.94 7.48 -2.25
C VAL A 4 -2.67 6.88 -1.66
N TRP A 5 -2.19 5.80 -2.27
CA TRP A 5 -0.90 5.19 -2.01
C TRP A 5 0.01 5.40 -3.21
N THR A 6 1.26 5.81 -2.97
CA THR A 6 2.27 5.92 -4.01
C THR A 6 3.62 5.35 -3.59
N VAL A 7 4.36 4.78 -4.54
CA VAL A 7 5.75 4.38 -4.33
C VAL A 7 6.64 5.60 -4.50
N LYS A 8 7.29 6.03 -3.41
CA LYS A 8 8.06 7.28 -3.33
C LYS A 8 9.08 7.44 -4.45
N ALA A 9 9.92 6.43 -4.70
CA ALA A 9 10.93 6.48 -5.75
C ALA A 9 10.34 6.62 -7.17
N VAL A 10 9.10 6.17 -7.40
CA VAL A 10 8.43 6.34 -8.69
C VAL A 10 7.82 7.74 -8.80
N GLU A 11 7.29 8.29 -7.71
CA GLU A 11 6.81 9.67 -7.65
C GLU A 11 7.96 10.65 -7.93
N GLU A 12 9.09 10.49 -7.25
CA GLU A 12 10.31 11.30 -7.45
C GLU A 12 10.82 11.17 -8.90
N TRP A 13 10.83 9.96 -9.44
CA TRP A 13 11.20 9.75 -10.85
C TRP A 13 10.23 10.49 -11.79
N CYS A 14 8.92 10.45 -11.53
CA CYS A 14 7.94 11.16 -12.34
C CYS A 14 8.19 12.67 -12.32
N GLU A 15 8.44 13.26 -11.14
CA GLU A 15 8.73 14.69 -10.97
C GLU A 15 9.95 15.12 -11.79
N GLU A 16 11.03 14.33 -11.78
CA GLU A 16 12.23 14.57 -12.57
C GLU A 16 12.03 14.42 -14.08
N HIS A 17 11.02 13.65 -14.51
CA HIS A 17 10.80 13.27 -15.91
C HIS A 17 9.55 13.93 -16.53
N GLY A 18 9.10 15.08 -15.99
CA GLY A 18 7.99 15.86 -16.54
C GLY A 18 6.64 15.68 -15.84
N GLY A 19 6.66 15.21 -14.58
CA GLY A 19 5.50 15.09 -13.71
C GLY A 19 4.40 14.22 -14.30
N LEU A 20 3.19 14.76 -14.43
CA LEU A 20 2.03 14.01 -14.94
C LEU A 20 2.23 13.42 -16.35
N SER A 21 3.08 14.05 -17.17
CA SER A 21 3.33 13.58 -18.54
C SER A 21 4.10 12.25 -18.60
N SER A 22 4.82 11.89 -17.53
CA SER A 22 5.61 10.66 -17.45
C SER A 22 4.85 9.48 -16.83
N TYR A 23 3.59 9.65 -16.41
CA TYR A 23 2.83 8.60 -15.71
C TYR A 23 2.62 7.33 -16.55
N LYS A 24 2.43 7.49 -17.86
CA LYS A 24 2.31 6.36 -18.77
C LYS A 24 3.63 5.58 -18.85
N GLU A 25 4.74 6.29 -19.00
CA GLU A 25 6.09 5.71 -19.04
C GLU A 25 6.44 5.06 -17.70
N ALA A 26 6.14 5.71 -16.57
CA ALA A 26 6.32 5.15 -15.24
C ALA A 26 5.55 3.85 -15.05
N ARG A 27 4.31 3.77 -15.56
CA ARG A 27 3.51 2.54 -15.51
C ARG A 27 4.10 1.42 -16.35
N GLU A 28 4.61 1.72 -17.54
CA GLU A 28 5.26 0.74 -18.42
C GLU A 28 6.60 0.24 -17.81
N LYS A 29 7.34 1.15 -17.16
CA LYS A 29 8.66 0.87 -16.58
C LYS A 29 8.61 0.16 -15.23
N PHE A 30 7.77 0.64 -14.32
CA PHE A 30 7.74 0.18 -12.92
C PHE A 30 6.53 -0.68 -12.58
N GLY A 31 5.47 -0.65 -13.39
CA GLY A 31 4.21 -1.31 -13.10
C GLY A 31 3.26 -0.45 -12.28
N ARG A 32 2.46 -1.08 -11.41
CA ARG A 32 1.46 -0.38 -10.61
C ARG A 32 2.10 0.22 -9.36
N TRP A 33 2.31 1.54 -9.39
CA TRP A 33 2.99 2.29 -8.33
C TRP A 33 2.08 3.28 -7.59
N ILE A 34 0.89 3.55 -8.12
CA ILE A 34 -0.12 4.43 -7.54
C ILE A 34 -1.47 3.71 -7.48
N HIS A 35 -2.18 3.86 -6.37
CA HIS A 35 -3.53 3.33 -6.18
C HIS A 35 -4.35 4.26 -5.29
N SER A 36 -5.67 4.30 -5.48
CA SER A 36 -6.56 5.06 -4.62
C SER A 36 -7.81 4.26 -4.23
N ALA A 37 -8.36 4.56 -3.06
CA ALA A 37 -9.58 3.96 -2.54
C ALA A 37 -10.39 4.97 -1.74
N SER A 38 -11.66 4.67 -1.48
CA SER A 38 -12.46 5.47 -0.56
C SER A 38 -11.92 5.35 0.87
N TYR A 39 -12.19 6.35 1.71
CA TYR A 39 -11.85 6.30 3.14
C TYR A 39 -12.43 5.06 3.84
N GLU A 40 -13.66 4.69 3.51
CA GLU A 40 -14.33 3.51 4.05
C GLU A 40 -13.59 2.23 3.66
N SER A 41 -13.15 2.14 2.40
CA SER A 41 -12.38 1.00 1.90
C SER A 41 -11.00 0.92 2.57
N CYS A 42 -10.34 2.06 2.77
CA CYS A 42 -9.07 2.14 3.49
C CYS A 42 -9.22 1.70 4.96
N SER A 43 -10.26 2.18 5.63
CA SER A 43 -10.55 1.84 7.03
C SER A 43 -10.86 0.36 7.19
N GLU A 44 -11.63 -0.22 6.27
CA GLU A 44 -11.95 -1.64 6.28
C GLU A 44 -10.71 -2.52 6.00
N LEU A 45 -9.84 -2.11 5.06
CA LEU A 45 -8.55 -2.78 4.84
C LEU A 45 -7.68 -2.74 6.10
N ARG A 46 -7.57 -1.58 6.74
CA ARG A 46 -6.82 -1.41 7.99
C ARG A 46 -7.31 -2.38 9.05
N ARG A 47 -8.62 -2.41 9.31
CA ARG A 47 -9.25 -3.28 10.30
C ARG A 47 -8.91 -4.74 10.03
N ARG A 48 -9.04 -5.20 8.78
CA ARG A 48 -8.75 -6.60 8.43
C ARG A 48 -7.27 -6.96 8.52
N VAL A 49 -6.38 -6.03 8.20
CA VAL A 49 -4.94 -6.24 8.37
C VAL A 49 -4.59 -6.32 9.86
N GLU A 50 -5.15 -5.44 10.69
CA GLU A 50 -4.99 -5.46 12.14
C GLU A 50 -5.46 -6.80 12.73
N GLU A 51 -6.67 -7.25 12.40
CA GLU A 51 -7.22 -8.55 12.82
C GLU A 51 -6.31 -9.73 12.41
N TYR A 52 -5.77 -9.68 11.19
CA TYR A 52 -4.84 -10.70 10.72
C TYR A 52 -3.55 -10.72 11.55
N LEU A 53 -2.94 -9.55 11.80
CA LEU A 53 -1.69 -9.44 12.57
C LEU A 53 -1.90 -9.91 14.02
N GLU A 54 -2.98 -9.48 14.67
CA GLU A 54 -3.33 -9.92 16.03
C GLU A 54 -3.49 -11.44 16.11
N SER A 55 -4.14 -12.06 15.11
CA SER A 55 -4.31 -13.52 15.06
C SER A 55 -2.99 -14.30 15.00
N LYS A 56 -1.91 -13.66 14.53
CA LYS A 56 -0.59 -14.26 14.35
C LYS A 56 0.34 -14.08 15.55
N LYS A 57 -0.10 -13.41 16.64
CA LYS A 57 0.72 -13.07 17.81
C LYS A 57 2.02 -12.34 17.40
N THR A 58 1.90 -11.40 16.48
CA THR A 58 3.03 -10.61 15.96
C THR A 58 3.65 -9.72 17.03
N GLU A 59 4.90 -9.31 16.81
CA GLU A 59 5.61 -8.43 17.74
C GLU A 59 5.04 -7.00 17.66
N PRO A 60 5.16 -6.18 18.72
CA PRO A 60 4.65 -4.80 18.69
C PRO A 60 5.16 -3.96 17.50
N GLY A 61 6.38 -4.23 17.02
CA GLY A 61 6.96 -3.55 15.86
C GLY A 61 6.25 -3.86 14.54
N ASP A 62 5.51 -4.96 14.44
CA ASP A 62 4.78 -5.35 13.24
C ASP A 62 3.55 -4.48 12.99
N LEU A 63 3.02 -3.82 14.04
CA LEU A 63 1.93 -2.84 13.91
C LEU A 63 2.35 -1.59 13.13
N LEU A 64 3.64 -1.37 12.87
CA LEU A 64 4.12 -0.35 11.94
C LEU A 64 3.53 -0.54 10.53
N ALA A 65 3.17 -1.76 10.15
CA ALA A 65 2.47 -2.06 8.91
C ALA A 65 1.18 -1.23 8.75
N LEU A 66 0.48 -0.94 9.85
CA LEU A 66 -0.79 -0.21 9.83
C LEU A 66 -0.63 1.25 9.41
N ARG A 67 0.59 1.83 9.47
CA ARG A 67 0.86 3.18 8.96
C ARG A 67 0.50 3.33 7.50
N MET A 68 0.54 2.24 6.72
CA MET A 68 0.11 2.23 5.34
C MET A 68 -1.36 2.66 5.18
N PHE A 69 -2.21 2.63 6.21
CA PHE A 69 -3.63 2.97 6.10
C PHE A 69 -4.01 4.27 6.81
N CYS A 70 -3.03 5.08 7.24
CA CYS A 70 -3.26 6.28 8.03
C CYS A 70 -3.41 7.57 7.20
N GLY A 71 -3.21 7.51 5.88
CA GLY A 71 -3.18 8.67 4.99
C GLY A 71 -4.43 9.54 5.00
N ALA A 72 -5.57 9.01 5.44
CA ALA A 72 -6.81 9.77 5.56
C ALA A 72 -6.82 10.82 6.69
N ALA A 73 -5.95 10.67 7.69
CA ALA A 73 -5.88 11.59 8.82
C ALA A 73 -4.64 12.48 8.74
N ILE A 74 -3.52 11.91 8.30
CA ILE A 74 -2.22 12.58 8.18
C ILE A 74 -1.47 11.90 7.03
N ASP A 75 -0.77 12.68 6.21
CA ASP A 75 0.19 12.14 5.24
C ASP A 75 1.24 11.30 5.97
N THR A 76 1.36 10.04 5.57
CA THR A 76 2.23 9.08 6.22
C THR A 76 3.17 8.43 5.22
N GLU A 77 4.44 8.34 5.59
CA GLU A 77 5.43 7.51 4.90
C GLU A 77 5.67 6.22 5.68
N LEU A 78 5.55 5.09 5.00
CA LEU A 78 6.03 3.80 5.44
C LEU A 78 7.37 3.52 4.74
N GLU A 79 8.46 3.72 5.48
CA GLU A 79 9.82 3.41 5.01
C GLU A 79 9.96 1.93 4.63
N TYR A 80 10.87 1.65 3.70
CA TYR A 80 11.14 0.28 3.28
C TYR A 80 11.67 -0.55 4.44
N ASN A 81 10.91 -1.60 4.77
CA ASN A 81 11.33 -2.63 5.70
C ASN A 81 10.84 -3.97 5.15
N GLU A 82 11.78 -4.86 4.82
CA GLU A 82 11.50 -6.15 4.19
C GLU A 82 10.50 -7.00 5.00
N ARG A 83 10.67 -7.03 6.33
CA ARG A 83 9.77 -7.76 7.24
C ARG A 83 8.36 -7.18 7.18
N ILE A 84 8.22 -5.86 7.29
CA ILE A 84 6.91 -5.19 7.24
C ILE A 84 6.23 -5.38 5.88
N TYR A 85 6.98 -5.32 4.78
CA TYR A 85 6.44 -5.51 3.43
C TYR A 85 5.97 -6.95 3.21
N ASN A 86 6.71 -7.92 3.73
CA ASN A 86 6.29 -9.33 3.70
C ASN A 86 5.01 -9.55 4.51
N LEU A 87 4.94 -9.00 5.73
CA LEU A 87 3.73 -9.06 6.56
C LEU A 87 2.51 -8.43 5.88
N LEU A 88 2.68 -7.24 5.28
CA LEU A 88 1.60 -6.59 4.54
C LEU A 88 1.13 -7.42 3.36
N LYS A 89 2.05 -7.96 2.54
CA LYS A 89 1.71 -8.84 1.42
C LYS A 89 0.97 -10.09 1.90
N GLU A 90 1.38 -10.70 3.01
CA GLU A 90 0.69 -11.86 3.58
C GLU A 90 -0.72 -11.52 4.05
N ALA A 91 -0.89 -10.46 4.82
CA ALA A 91 -2.19 -10.01 5.31
C ALA A 91 -3.13 -9.66 4.15
N LEU A 92 -2.65 -8.89 3.17
CA LEU A 92 -3.44 -8.52 2.00
C LEU A 92 -3.77 -9.73 1.12
N ARG A 93 -2.87 -10.71 0.99
CA ARG A 93 -3.13 -11.95 0.26
C ARG A 93 -4.24 -12.75 0.95
N HIS A 94 -4.18 -12.88 2.27
CA HIS A 94 -5.25 -13.49 3.05
C HIS A 94 -6.59 -12.79 2.77
N ILE A 95 -6.65 -11.46 2.90
CA ILE A 95 -7.86 -10.66 2.64
C ILE A 95 -8.39 -10.86 1.20
N ALA A 96 -7.49 -10.89 0.21
CA ALA A 96 -7.85 -11.08 -1.19
C ALA A 96 -8.45 -12.48 -1.48
N GLU A 97 -8.01 -13.50 -0.74
CA GLU A 97 -8.43 -14.90 -0.89
C GLU A 97 -9.68 -15.23 -0.08
N THR A 98 -9.79 -14.74 1.16
CA THR A 98 -10.84 -15.12 2.12
C THR A 98 -11.95 -14.09 2.27
N GLY A 99 -11.77 -12.86 1.80
CA GLY A 99 -12.77 -11.81 1.95
C GLY A 99 -14.03 -12.06 1.12
N ASP A 100 -15.20 -11.69 1.65
CA ASP A 100 -16.48 -11.76 0.92
C ASP A 100 -16.74 -10.53 0.04
N ASP A 101 -16.12 -9.38 0.39
CA ASP A 101 -16.31 -8.11 -0.31
C ASP A 101 -15.38 -8.01 -1.53
N ILE A 102 -15.97 -7.98 -2.73
CA ILE A 102 -15.23 -7.92 -4.01
C ILE A 102 -14.37 -6.65 -4.13
N ILE A 103 -14.85 -5.52 -3.62
CA ILE A 103 -14.14 -4.22 -3.70
C ILE A 103 -12.90 -4.28 -2.82
N ILE A 104 -13.05 -4.74 -1.57
CA ILE A 104 -11.93 -4.87 -0.63
C ILE A 104 -10.87 -5.86 -1.15
N ARG A 105 -11.30 -7.00 -1.71
CA ARG A 105 -10.38 -7.96 -2.34
C ARG A 105 -9.62 -7.35 -3.51
N SER A 106 -10.30 -6.56 -4.34
CA SER A 106 -9.69 -5.88 -5.48
C SER A 106 -8.60 -4.91 -5.02
N HIS A 107 -8.90 -4.08 -4.01
CA HIS A 107 -7.91 -3.19 -3.42
C HIS A 107 -6.75 -3.95 -2.81
N ALA A 108 -6.99 -5.03 -2.08
CA ALA A 108 -5.93 -5.84 -1.49
C ALA A 108 -4.96 -6.38 -2.55
N LYS A 109 -5.48 -6.90 -3.68
CA LYS A 109 -4.65 -7.36 -4.81
C LYS A 109 -3.79 -6.25 -5.39
N VAL A 110 -4.38 -5.08 -5.59
CA VAL A 110 -3.66 -3.92 -6.11
C VAL A 110 -2.57 -3.45 -5.15
N LEU A 111 -2.84 -3.41 -3.85
CA LEU A 111 -1.84 -3.01 -2.85
C LEU A 111 -0.68 -4.01 -2.79
N ILE A 112 -0.92 -5.31 -3.02
CA ILE A 112 0.16 -6.31 -3.16
C ILE A 112 1.07 -5.97 -4.36
N GLU A 113 0.49 -5.61 -5.50
CA GLU A 113 1.28 -5.18 -6.68
C GLU A 113 2.12 -3.95 -6.35
N LEU A 114 1.53 -2.94 -5.70
CA LEU A 114 2.21 -1.71 -5.30
C LEU A 114 3.36 -1.98 -4.32
N ILE A 115 3.14 -2.80 -3.29
CA ILE A 115 4.18 -3.20 -2.33
C ILE A 115 5.29 -3.97 -3.05
N THR A 116 4.97 -4.81 -4.03
CA THR A 116 5.96 -5.54 -4.83
C THR A 116 6.84 -4.58 -5.66
N VAL A 117 6.26 -3.50 -6.20
CA VAL A 117 7.04 -2.45 -6.89
C VAL A 117 7.94 -1.71 -5.89
N ALA A 118 7.39 -1.29 -4.75
CA ALA A 118 8.16 -0.61 -3.70
C ALA A 118 9.32 -1.49 -3.19
N GLU A 119 9.09 -2.78 -2.97
CA GLU A 119 10.11 -3.76 -2.56
C GLU A 119 11.24 -3.88 -3.58
N LYS A 120 10.91 -4.01 -4.88
CA LYS A 120 11.92 -4.09 -5.96
C LYS A 120 12.82 -2.87 -6.01
N LEU A 121 12.26 -1.70 -5.72
CA LEU A 121 12.97 -0.42 -5.71
C LEU A 121 13.61 -0.09 -4.36
N LYS A 122 13.38 -0.91 -3.32
CA LYS A 122 13.73 -0.62 -1.91
C LYS A 122 13.23 0.77 -1.47
N SER A 123 12.05 1.14 -1.96
CA SER A 123 11.42 2.43 -1.76
C SER A 123 10.39 2.36 -0.65
N GLY A 124 10.16 3.49 0.04
CA GLY A 124 9.00 3.68 0.89
C GLY A 124 7.69 3.82 0.10
N ILE A 125 6.58 3.74 0.82
CA ILE A 125 5.22 3.99 0.33
C ILE A 125 4.67 5.20 1.07
N VAL A 126 4.17 6.18 0.32
CA VAL A 126 3.47 7.34 0.87
C VAL A 126 1.96 7.07 0.80
N CYS A 127 1.25 7.42 1.87
CA CYS A 127 -0.19 7.32 1.99
C CYS A 127 -0.76 8.67 2.44
N PHE A 128 -1.67 9.25 1.66
CA PHE A 128 -2.25 10.59 1.86
C PHE A 128 -3.72 10.63 1.40
N GLY A 129 -4.53 11.61 1.83
CA GLY A 129 -5.95 11.67 1.46
C GLY A 129 -6.74 12.86 1.98
#